data_AF-A0A545TDB4-F1
#
_entry.id   AF-A0A545TDB4-F1
#
_cell.length_a   1.000
_cell.length_b   1.000
_cell.length_c   1.000
_cell.angle_alpha   90.00
_cell.angle_beta   90.00
_cell.angle_gamma   90.00
#
_symmetry.space_group_name_H-M   'P 1'
#
loop_
_entity.id
_entity.type
_entity.pdbx_description
1 polymer ?
#
loop_
_entity_poly.entity_id
_entity_poly.type
_entity_poly.pdbx_seq_one_letter_code
_entity_poly.pdbx_strand_id
1 'polypeptide(L)'
;MTLIQQLTESLYRAPLSLRHIRKQSFKWMCIYLVTGLTIFGLFIWLLIENQEALKQLVLDHFFPSSWHQVSEQLTNFLFESQAKIVIGNMILGASLVIASMFLFPIKETYSAKFEFEAGYQNGEVREFPLWMQAWEETKLLIFYMTSQLVILWIGYYPYAWTNIVAIILSYLFLFFTFGVDFISPTLQRHRTRYSLVLKVLAQKPILVLSFGALFSLPAIVISHFVFTLESLDLIKISAILFFTNLVFLTLSIPAGTRIASQLLPIVGRTLVPQKKNKIRFYSAVLITCFVMLFLHGRLISSLHYKSQILKAEYSVDWSSFDYQLPSFKAIFEGDSVAKFSVDLTIKNPTDYDIVIEQSQIFIEKDDVLISTVDLSGFEIPSGGSRNVKLSFDSVSNFSQLKEMNNLLENWRVDLQFELWPGIPFTVNIVQ
;
A
#
# COMPACT_ATOMS: atom_id res chain seq x y z
N MET A 1 -8.25 23.40 -24.82
CA MET A 1 -6.88 23.49 -24.28
C MET A 1 -5.95 22.56 -25.04
N THR A 2 -4.92 23.12 -25.66
CA THR A 2 -3.78 22.39 -26.26
C THR A 2 -2.87 21.83 -25.16
N LEU A 3 -1.88 21.00 -25.51
CA LEU A 3 -0.92 20.44 -24.54
C LEU A 3 -0.12 21.54 -23.83
N ILE A 4 0.39 22.53 -24.58
CA ILE A 4 1.12 23.68 -24.02
C ILE A 4 0.22 24.44 -23.03
N GLN A 5 -1.03 24.71 -23.40
CA GLN A 5 -1.97 25.38 -22.49
C GLN A 5 -2.23 24.59 -21.20
N GLN A 6 -2.27 23.25 -21.27
CA GLN A 6 -2.44 22.42 -20.08
C GLN A 6 -1.22 22.51 -19.15
N LEU A 7 -0.01 22.43 -19.70
CA LEU A 7 1.23 22.56 -18.92
C LEU A 7 1.40 23.98 -18.35
N THR A 8 1.13 25.01 -19.15
CA THR A 8 1.21 26.41 -18.67
C THR A 8 0.18 26.68 -17.58
N GLU A 9 -1.03 26.13 -17.68
CA GLU A 9 -2.04 26.36 -16.65
C GLU A 9 -1.70 25.64 -15.35
N SER A 10 -1.28 24.37 -15.40
CA SER A 10 -0.92 23.55 -14.23
C SER A 10 0.38 23.97 -13.55
N LEU A 11 1.47 24.14 -14.31
CA LEU A 11 2.82 24.32 -13.76
C LEU A 11 3.18 25.77 -13.47
N TYR A 12 2.52 26.73 -14.12
CA TYR A 12 2.87 28.15 -14.00
C TYR A 12 1.72 28.98 -13.44
N ARG A 13 0.57 29.00 -14.14
CA ARG A 13 -0.52 29.92 -13.78
C ARG A 13 -1.26 29.50 -12.50
N ALA A 14 -1.47 28.20 -12.28
CA ALA A 14 -2.09 27.69 -11.06
C ALA A 14 -1.27 28.01 -9.80
N PRO A 15 0.05 27.77 -9.73
CA PRO A 15 0.88 28.23 -8.62
C PRO A 15 0.92 29.74 -8.45
N LEU A 16 1.00 30.50 -9.56
CA LEU A 16 0.97 31.97 -9.49
C LEU A 16 -0.34 32.52 -8.92
N SER A 17 -1.41 31.73 -8.93
CA SER A 17 -2.69 32.12 -8.31
C SER A 17 -2.55 32.37 -6.81
N LEU A 18 -1.57 31.76 -6.13
CA LEU A 18 -1.30 31.97 -4.71
C LEU A 18 -1.02 33.45 -4.37
N ARG A 19 -0.52 34.23 -5.34
CA ARG A 19 -0.32 35.69 -5.18
C ARG A 19 -1.63 36.47 -4.99
N HIS A 20 -2.77 35.86 -5.32
CA HIS A 20 -4.09 36.48 -5.18
C HIS A 20 -4.76 36.16 -3.84
N ILE A 21 -4.10 35.41 -2.95
CA ILE A 21 -4.59 35.20 -1.59
C ILE A 21 -4.66 36.57 -0.88
N ARG A 22 -5.85 36.98 -0.45
CA ARG A 22 -6.03 38.19 0.37
C ARG A 22 -6.49 37.78 1.78
N LYS A 23 -7.00 38.75 2.54
CA LYS A 23 -7.22 38.62 3.98
C LYS A 23 -8.18 37.48 4.35
N GLN A 24 -9.29 37.28 3.64
CA GLN A 24 -10.25 36.23 4.00
C GLN A 24 -9.74 34.86 3.59
N SER A 25 -9.17 34.72 2.39
CA SER A 25 -8.56 33.46 1.96
C SER A 25 -7.39 33.06 2.84
N PHE A 26 -6.54 34.02 3.23
CA PHE A 26 -5.43 33.75 4.15
C PHE A 26 -5.93 33.28 5.52
N LYS A 27 -6.98 33.92 6.07
CA LYS A 27 -7.60 33.48 7.33
C LYS A 27 -8.06 32.02 7.23
N TRP A 28 -8.77 31.64 6.17
CA TRP A 28 -9.25 30.27 5.99
C TRP A 28 -8.15 29.27 5.66
N MET A 29 -7.07 29.71 4.99
CA MET A 29 -5.85 28.92 4.82
C MET A 29 -5.24 28.57 6.17
N CYS A 30 -5.09 29.56 7.07
CA CYS A 30 -4.58 29.33 8.42
C CYS A 30 -5.51 28.42 9.23
N ILE A 31 -6.83 28.62 9.16
CA ILE A 31 -7.80 27.73 9.84
C ILE A 31 -7.66 26.31 9.32
N TYR A 32 -7.60 26.11 8.00
CA TYR A 32 -7.45 24.78 7.40
C TYR A 32 -6.17 24.09 7.88
N LEU A 33 -5.04 24.79 7.84
CA LEU A 33 -3.75 24.24 8.26
C LEU A 33 -3.73 23.94 9.76
N VAL A 34 -4.12 24.89 10.61
CA VAL A 34 -4.10 24.72 12.07
C VAL A 34 -5.08 23.64 12.52
N THR A 35 -6.29 23.62 11.98
CA THR A 35 -7.27 22.57 12.30
C THR A 35 -6.79 21.20 11.84
N GLY A 36 -6.21 21.10 10.65
CA GLY A 36 -5.59 19.86 10.19
C GLY A 36 -4.46 19.40 11.11
N LEU A 37 -3.51 20.29 11.42
CA LEU A 37 -2.41 19.98 12.34
C LEU A 37 -2.91 19.57 13.73
N THR A 38 -3.96 20.21 14.23
CA THR A 38 -4.51 19.92 15.56
C THR A 38 -5.23 18.59 15.58
N ILE A 39 -6.19 18.37 14.68
CA ILE A 39 -6.98 17.12 14.63
C ILE A 39 -6.04 15.93 14.40
N PHE A 40 -5.20 16.00 13.37
CA PHE A 40 -4.33 14.89 13.03
C PHE A 40 -3.16 14.74 13.98
N GLY A 41 -2.64 15.85 14.54
CA GLY A 41 -1.65 15.79 15.60
C GLY A 41 -2.17 15.11 16.85
N LEU A 42 -3.41 15.38 17.25
CA LEU A 42 -4.06 14.67 18.35
C LEU A 42 -4.28 13.19 18.02
N PHE A 43 -4.73 12.85 16.80
CA PHE A 43 -4.88 11.45 16.38
C PHE A 43 -3.55 10.70 16.38
N ILE A 44 -2.49 11.30 15.83
CA ILE A 44 -1.15 10.70 15.79
C ILE A 44 -0.60 10.55 17.20
N TRP A 45 -0.74 11.57 18.05
CA TRP A 45 -0.32 11.51 19.43
C TRP A 45 -1.02 10.38 20.19
N LEU A 46 -2.35 10.26 20.04
CA LEU A 46 -3.12 9.15 20.61
C LEU A 46 -2.66 7.78 20.07
N LEU A 47 -2.38 7.68 18.76
CA LEU A 47 -1.89 6.46 18.13
C LEU A 47 -0.51 6.05 18.63
N ILE A 48 0.41 6.99 18.84
CA ILE A 48 1.76 6.71 19.34
C ILE A 48 1.71 6.31 20.82
N GLU A 49 0.97 7.06 21.65
CA GLU A 49 0.94 6.84 23.09
C GLU A 49 0.16 5.57 23.47
N ASN A 50 -0.84 5.20 22.67
CA ASN A 50 -1.74 4.08 22.95
C ASN A 50 -1.68 2.99 21.88
N GLN A 51 -0.58 2.86 21.15
CA GLN A 51 -0.46 1.96 19.98
C GLN A 51 -0.91 0.53 20.31
N GLU A 52 -0.34 -0.08 21.34
CA GLU A 52 -0.65 -1.47 21.71
C GLU A 52 -2.08 -1.62 22.20
N ALA A 53 -2.57 -0.68 23.03
CA ALA A 53 -3.94 -0.70 23.53
C ALA A 53 -4.98 -0.53 22.40
N LEU A 54 -4.75 0.39 21.47
CA LEU A 54 -5.62 0.61 20.31
C LEU A 54 -5.57 -0.57 19.35
N LYS A 55 -4.38 -1.11 19.08
CA LYS A 55 -4.21 -2.32 18.25
C LYS A 55 -4.96 -3.49 18.87
N GLN A 56 -4.77 -3.74 20.16
CA GLN A 56 -5.44 -4.83 20.86
C GLN A 56 -6.95 -4.64 20.89
N LEU A 57 -7.45 -3.42 21.15
CA LEU A 57 -8.88 -3.10 21.11
C LEU A 57 -9.49 -3.37 19.72
N VAL A 58 -8.81 -2.95 18.65
CA VAL A 58 -9.25 -3.20 17.26
C VAL A 58 -9.25 -4.69 16.97
N LEU A 59 -8.19 -5.40 17.37
CA LEU A 59 -8.07 -6.84 17.16
C LEU A 59 -9.13 -7.62 17.94
N ASP A 60 -9.36 -7.31 19.21
CA ASP A 60 -10.38 -7.92 20.07
C ASP A 60 -11.80 -7.67 19.54
N HIS A 61 -12.07 -6.50 18.96
CA HIS A 61 -13.40 -6.13 18.47
C HIS A 61 -13.73 -6.76 17.12
N PHE A 62 -12.77 -6.81 16.20
CA PHE A 62 -13.03 -7.21 14.81
C PHE A 62 -12.57 -8.64 14.48
N PHE A 63 -11.68 -9.23 15.27
CA PHE A 63 -11.05 -10.51 14.94
C PHE A 63 -11.00 -11.48 16.13
N PRO A 64 -11.10 -12.79 15.91
CA PRO A 64 -10.83 -13.77 16.95
C PRO A 64 -9.35 -13.76 17.34
N SER A 65 -9.03 -14.18 18.57
CA SER A 65 -7.65 -14.17 19.11
C SER A 65 -6.64 -14.91 18.24
N SER A 66 -7.07 -15.96 17.53
CA SER A 66 -6.21 -16.71 16.60
C SER A 66 -5.68 -15.88 15.43
N TRP A 67 -6.30 -14.74 15.11
CA TRP A 67 -5.95 -13.84 14.01
C TRP A 67 -5.05 -12.68 14.43
N HIS A 68 -4.82 -12.47 15.73
CA HIS A 68 -4.07 -11.31 16.21
C HIS A 68 -2.64 -11.30 15.69
N GLN A 69 -1.96 -12.45 15.72
CA GLN A 69 -0.60 -12.61 15.18
C GLN A 69 -0.54 -12.42 13.65
N VAL A 70 -1.61 -12.78 12.94
CA VAL A 70 -1.70 -12.60 11.48
C VAL A 70 -1.68 -11.13 11.11
N SER A 71 -2.22 -10.25 11.96
CA SER A 71 -2.22 -8.81 11.68
C SER A 71 -0.81 -8.21 11.63
N GLU A 72 0.09 -8.66 12.50
CA GLU A 72 1.49 -8.25 12.49
C GLU A 72 2.22 -8.80 11.27
N GLN A 73 2.03 -10.08 10.99
CA GLN A 73 2.61 -10.73 9.81
C GLN A 73 2.12 -10.11 8.51
N LEU A 74 0.85 -9.71 8.43
CA LEU A 74 0.29 -9.04 7.26
C LEU A 74 0.92 -7.67 7.05
N THR A 75 1.19 -6.95 8.13
CA THR A 75 1.86 -5.64 8.08
C THR A 75 3.29 -5.78 7.56
N ASN A 76 4.03 -6.76 8.09
CA ASN A 76 5.40 -7.05 7.64
C ASN A 76 5.40 -7.55 6.20
N PHE A 77 4.51 -8.47 5.85
CA PHE A 77 4.34 -8.96 4.48
C PHE A 77 4.08 -7.82 3.50
N LEU A 78 3.14 -6.92 3.81
CA LEU A 78 2.85 -5.77 2.95
C LEU A 78 4.08 -4.86 2.83
N PHE A 79 4.86 -4.69 3.89
CA PHE A 79 6.04 -3.84 3.89
C PHE A 79 7.23 -4.42 3.11
N GLU A 80 7.41 -5.74 3.16
CA GLU A 80 8.47 -6.47 2.48
C GLU A 80 8.14 -6.72 1.01
N SER A 81 6.89 -7.07 0.71
CA SER A 81 6.44 -7.38 -0.66
C SER A 81 6.29 -6.15 -1.54
N GLN A 82 6.06 -4.97 -0.97
CA GLN A 82 5.83 -3.75 -1.74
C GLN A 82 7.09 -2.88 -1.79
N ALA A 83 7.34 -2.25 -2.95
CA ALA A 83 8.32 -1.19 -3.03
C ALA A 83 7.95 -0.04 -2.08
N LYS A 84 8.94 0.49 -1.36
CA LYS A 84 8.75 1.60 -0.41
C LYS A 84 8.06 2.81 -1.03
N ILE A 85 8.27 3.03 -2.33
CA ILE A 85 7.59 4.07 -3.12
C ILE A 85 6.08 3.85 -3.16
N VAL A 86 5.63 2.61 -3.40
CA VAL A 86 4.20 2.28 -3.47
C VAL A 86 3.56 2.51 -2.11
N ILE A 87 4.24 2.12 -1.03
CA ILE A 87 3.78 2.35 0.35
C ILE A 87 3.73 3.86 0.67
N GLY A 88 4.79 4.61 0.35
CA GLY A 88 4.82 6.06 0.54
C GLY A 88 3.70 6.77 -0.21
N ASN A 89 3.49 6.42 -1.48
CA ASN A 89 2.39 6.95 -2.29
C ASN A 89 1.02 6.55 -1.74
N MET A 90 0.88 5.34 -1.19
CA MET A 90 -0.34 4.90 -0.51
C MET A 90 -0.61 5.74 0.75
N ILE A 91 0.40 6.00 1.58
CA ILE A 91 0.28 6.85 2.78
C ILE A 91 -0.12 8.28 2.38
N LEU A 92 0.55 8.85 1.36
CA LEU A 92 0.22 10.19 0.85
C LEU A 92 -1.20 10.22 0.27
N GLY A 93 -1.62 9.22 -0.49
CA GLY A 93 -2.98 9.11 -1.02
C GLY A 93 -4.04 8.93 0.08
N ALA A 94 -3.77 8.09 1.08
CA ALA A 94 -4.65 7.90 2.23
C ALA A 94 -4.77 9.20 3.05
N SER A 95 -3.67 9.90 3.28
CA SER A 95 -3.68 11.19 3.97
C SER A 95 -4.53 12.23 3.25
N LEU A 96 -4.47 12.28 1.91
CA LEU A 96 -5.33 13.13 1.08
C LEU A 96 -6.81 12.79 1.30
N VAL A 97 -7.18 11.50 1.20
CA VAL A 97 -8.57 11.05 1.36
C VAL A 97 -9.09 11.37 2.76
N ILE A 98 -8.30 11.09 3.81
CA ILE A 98 -8.66 11.37 5.19
C ILE A 98 -8.81 12.88 5.41
N ALA A 99 -7.86 13.69 4.95
CA ALA A 99 -7.97 15.15 5.02
C ALA A 99 -9.19 15.67 4.24
N SER A 100 -9.48 15.09 3.08
CA SER A 100 -10.69 15.38 2.30
C SER A 100 -11.96 15.02 3.08
N MET A 101 -12.01 13.93 3.85
CA MET A 101 -13.19 13.58 4.66
C MET A 101 -13.40 14.52 5.86
N PHE A 102 -12.35 14.76 6.66
CA PHE A 102 -12.48 15.51 7.92
C PHE A 102 -12.45 17.02 7.74
N LEU A 103 -11.72 17.52 6.74
CA LEU A 103 -11.53 18.95 6.52
C LEU A 103 -12.35 19.49 5.33
N PHE A 104 -13.25 18.69 4.74
CA PHE A 104 -14.06 19.10 3.58
C PHE A 104 -14.73 20.47 3.77
N PRO A 105 -15.47 20.75 4.87
CA PRO A 105 -16.21 22.01 4.98
C PRO A 105 -15.28 23.23 5.03
N ILE A 106 -14.10 23.07 5.63
CA ILE A 106 -13.09 24.12 5.75
C ILE A 106 -12.40 24.32 4.39
N LYS A 107 -12.04 23.21 3.71
CA LYS A 107 -11.48 23.21 2.35
C LYS A 107 -12.41 23.95 1.39
N GLU A 108 -13.70 23.66 1.45
CA GLU A 108 -14.71 24.25 0.59
C GLU A 108 -14.88 25.76 0.86
N THR A 109 -14.96 26.15 2.13
CA THR A 109 -15.06 27.56 2.51
C THR A 109 -13.81 28.35 2.09
N TYR A 110 -12.62 27.76 2.28
CA TYR A 110 -11.37 28.37 1.84
C TYR A 110 -11.35 28.59 0.32
N SER A 111 -11.68 27.55 -0.44
CA SER A 111 -11.79 27.60 -1.90
C SER A 111 -12.79 28.68 -2.35
N ALA A 112 -13.96 28.78 -1.72
CA ALA A 112 -14.98 29.78 -2.05
C ALA A 112 -14.55 31.22 -1.78
N LYS A 113 -13.87 31.46 -0.65
CA LYS A 113 -13.33 32.80 -0.36
C LYS A 113 -12.23 33.18 -1.34
N PHE A 114 -11.39 32.22 -1.74
CA PHE A 114 -10.35 32.46 -2.74
C PHE A 114 -10.94 32.75 -4.12
N GLU A 115 -11.92 31.98 -4.56
CA GLU A 115 -12.64 32.22 -5.83
C GLU A 115 -13.19 33.65 -5.90
N PHE A 116 -13.82 34.10 -4.81
CA PHE A 116 -14.37 35.45 -4.70
C PHE A 116 -13.28 36.54 -4.71
N GLU A 117 -12.24 36.41 -3.89
CA GLU A 117 -11.17 37.40 -3.78
C GLU A 117 -10.32 37.50 -5.07
N ALA A 118 -10.16 36.41 -5.79
CA ALA A 118 -9.48 36.36 -7.09
C ALA A 118 -10.32 36.93 -8.24
N GLY A 119 -11.61 37.21 -8.01
CA GLY A 119 -12.51 37.83 -9.00
C GLY A 119 -12.87 36.91 -10.17
N TYR A 120 -12.95 35.59 -9.95
CA TYR A 120 -13.29 34.64 -11.00
C TYR A 120 -14.78 34.75 -11.37
N GLN A 121 -15.06 34.90 -12.68
CA GLN A 121 -16.42 35.05 -13.22
C GLN A 121 -17.12 33.70 -13.42
N ASN A 122 -17.27 32.94 -12.34
CA ASN A 122 -17.78 31.57 -12.40
C ASN A 122 -19.32 31.48 -12.28
N GLY A 123 -20.00 32.60 -12.04
CA GLY A 123 -21.46 32.66 -11.87
C GLY A 123 -21.92 32.42 -10.43
N GLU A 124 -23.23 32.26 -10.24
CA GLU A 124 -23.83 32.00 -8.93
C GLU A 124 -23.50 30.60 -8.42
N VAL A 125 -23.09 30.52 -7.15
CA VAL A 125 -22.88 29.24 -6.44
C VAL A 125 -24.20 28.48 -6.34
N ARG A 126 -24.17 27.21 -6.78
CA ARG A 126 -25.32 26.30 -6.73
C ARG A 126 -24.84 24.94 -6.25
N GLU A 127 -24.96 24.71 -4.95
CA GLU A 127 -24.51 23.44 -4.38
C GLU A 127 -25.55 22.31 -4.59
N PHE A 128 -25.04 21.08 -4.53
CA PHE A 128 -25.88 19.89 -4.36
C PHE A 128 -26.32 19.77 -2.90
N PRO A 129 -27.47 19.14 -2.61
CA PRO A 129 -27.80 18.77 -1.23
C PRO A 129 -26.74 17.81 -0.66
N LEU A 130 -26.49 17.88 0.65
CA LEU A 130 -25.41 17.15 1.32
C LEU A 130 -25.41 15.64 1.04
N TRP A 131 -26.57 14.99 1.05
CA TRP A 131 -26.68 13.55 0.76
C TRP A 131 -26.19 13.19 -0.65
N MET A 132 -26.38 14.09 -1.61
CA MET A 132 -25.96 13.88 -2.99
C MET A 132 -24.46 14.14 -3.14
N GLN A 133 -23.91 15.11 -2.39
CA GLN A 133 -22.46 15.29 -2.28
C GLN A 133 -21.82 14.03 -1.68
N ALA A 134 -22.32 13.55 -0.55
CA ALA A 134 -21.86 12.31 0.09
C ALA A 134 -21.90 11.12 -0.89
N TRP A 135 -22.99 10.96 -1.64
CA TRP A 135 -23.10 9.90 -2.64
C TRP A 135 -22.09 10.03 -3.79
N GLU A 136 -21.78 11.25 -4.23
CA GLU A 136 -20.75 11.51 -5.24
C GLU A 136 -19.35 11.20 -4.68
N GLU A 137 -19.05 11.60 -3.44
CA GLU A 137 -17.80 11.25 -2.75
C GLU A 137 -17.64 9.75 -2.54
N THR A 138 -18.68 9.01 -2.14
CA THR A 138 -18.62 7.55 -1.98
C THR A 138 -18.21 6.86 -3.29
N LYS A 139 -18.71 7.31 -4.44
CA LYS A 139 -18.31 6.72 -5.74
C LYS A 139 -16.84 6.97 -6.03
N LEU A 140 -16.34 8.16 -5.70
CA LEU A 140 -14.94 8.52 -5.91
C LEU A 140 -14.05 7.70 -4.96
N LEU A 141 -14.45 7.57 -3.70
CA LEU A 141 -13.76 6.74 -2.70
C LEU A 141 -13.67 5.27 -3.15
N ILE A 142 -14.77 4.68 -3.63
CA ILE A 142 -14.75 3.31 -4.16
C ILE A 142 -13.79 3.21 -5.35
N PHE A 143 -13.80 4.19 -6.26
CA PHE A 143 -12.84 4.21 -7.37
C PHE A 143 -11.39 4.26 -6.89
N TYR A 144 -11.07 5.12 -5.91
CA TYR A 144 -9.73 5.23 -5.32
C TYR A 144 -9.30 3.94 -4.62
N MET A 145 -10.18 3.36 -3.81
CA MET A 145 -9.93 2.10 -3.13
C MET A 145 -9.68 0.97 -4.14
N THR A 146 -10.51 0.85 -5.17
CA THR A 146 -10.33 -0.16 -6.23
C THR A 146 -8.98 0.00 -6.92
N SER A 147 -8.60 1.23 -7.32
CA SER A 147 -7.32 1.48 -7.96
C SER A 147 -6.14 1.11 -7.06
N GLN A 148 -6.18 1.50 -5.78
CA GLN A 148 -5.12 1.18 -4.83
C GLN A 148 -4.99 -0.33 -4.60
N LEU A 149 -6.12 -1.05 -4.46
CA LEU A 149 -6.11 -2.51 -4.31
C LEU A 149 -5.48 -3.20 -5.54
N VAL A 150 -5.80 -2.75 -6.75
CA VAL A 150 -5.19 -3.30 -7.97
C VAL A 150 -3.67 -3.05 -7.98
N ILE A 151 -3.23 -1.85 -7.61
CA ILE A 151 -1.80 -1.49 -7.56
C ILE A 151 -1.05 -2.38 -6.56
N LEU A 152 -1.59 -2.56 -5.36
CA LEU A 152 -1.01 -3.43 -4.35
C LEU A 152 -0.97 -4.89 -4.82
N TRP A 153 -2.06 -5.38 -5.42
CA TRP A 153 -2.11 -6.75 -5.92
C TRP A 153 -1.01 -7.04 -6.96
N ILE A 154 -0.79 -6.10 -7.88
CA ILE A 154 0.31 -6.21 -8.84
C ILE A 154 1.66 -6.24 -8.10
N GLY A 155 1.83 -5.38 -7.10
CA GLY A 155 3.07 -5.27 -6.32
C GLY A 155 3.46 -6.52 -5.53
N TYR A 156 2.52 -7.41 -5.18
CA TYR A 156 2.84 -8.63 -4.42
C TYR A 156 3.68 -9.65 -5.18
N TYR A 157 3.67 -9.61 -6.51
CA TYR A 157 4.43 -10.55 -7.31
C TYR A 157 5.93 -10.17 -7.33
N PRO A 158 6.85 -11.12 -7.14
CA PRO A 158 8.29 -10.86 -6.99
C PRO A 158 9.00 -10.56 -8.32
N TYR A 159 8.27 -10.25 -9.39
CA TYR A 159 8.86 -9.97 -10.70
C TYR A 159 9.25 -8.50 -10.83
N ALA A 160 10.39 -8.22 -11.47
CA ALA A 160 10.86 -6.85 -11.66
C ALA A 160 9.82 -5.98 -12.42
N TRP A 161 9.15 -6.56 -13.43
CA TRP A 161 8.17 -5.84 -14.23
C TRP A 161 6.88 -5.51 -13.45
N THR A 162 6.41 -6.39 -12.56
CA THR A 162 5.22 -6.13 -11.73
C THR A 162 5.50 -4.99 -10.77
N ASN A 163 6.69 -4.99 -10.16
CA ASN A 163 7.13 -3.91 -9.29
C ASN A 163 7.19 -2.56 -10.03
N ILE A 164 7.82 -2.51 -11.21
CA ILE A 164 7.88 -1.28 -12.04
C ILE A 164 6.46 -0.78 -12.40
N VAL A 165 5.57 -1.69 -12.80
CA VAL A 165 4.18 -1.35 -13.13
C VAL A 165 3.45 -0.80 -11.91
N ALA A 166 3.57 -1.44 -10.74
CA ALA A 166 2.96 -0.97 -9.50
C ALA A 166 3.48 0.42 -9.11
N ILE A 167 4.79 0.67 -9.23
CA ILE A 167 5.40 1.98 -8.98
C ILE A 167 4.83 3.04 -9.92
N ILE A 168 4.83 2.80 -11.24
CA ILE A 168 4.32 3.76 -12.23
C ILE A 168 2.84 4.06 -11.97
N LEU A 169 2.03 3.01 -11.75
CA LEU A 169 0.61 3.17 -11.47
C LEU A 169 0.38 3.92 -10.16
N SER A 170 1.18 3.69 -9.12
CA SER A 170 1.07 4.42 -7.85
C SER A 170 1.32 5.92 -8.01
N TYR A 171 2.31 6.32 -8.82
CA TYR A 171 2.55 7.73 -9.12
C TYR A 171 1.42 8.35 -9.93
N LEU A 172 1.01 7.70 -11.03
CA LEU A 172 -0.08 8.18 -11.86
C LEU A 172 -1.38 8.30 -11.06
N PHE A 173 -1.65 7.33 -10.20
CA PHE A 173 -2.79 7.35 -9.31
C PHE A 173 -2.72 8.51 -8.32
N LEU A 174 -1.61 8.66 -7.59
CA LEU A 174 -1.43 9.76 -6.63
C LEU A 174 -1.56 11.14 -7.30
N PHE A 175 -0.95 11.33 -8.48
CA PHE A 175 -1.06 12.59 -9.23
C PHE A 175 -2.49 12.84 -9.68
N PHE A 176 -3.16 11.80 -10.16
CA PHE A 176 -4.55 11.92 -10.58
C PHE A 176 -5.48 12.23 -9.40
N THR A 177 -5.36 11.54 -8.27
CA THR A 177 -6.20 11.77 -7.09
C THR A 177 -6.02 13.18 -6.55
N PHE A 178 -4.78 13.66 -6.43
CA PHE A 178 -4.50 15.04 -6.06
C PHE A 178 -5.18 16.04 -7.00
N GLY A 179 -5.05 15.83 -8.31
CA GLY A 179 -5.69 16.71 -9.28
C GLY A 179 -7.21 16.73 -9.17
N VAL A 180 -7.84 15.56 -9.03
CA VAL A 180 -9.29 15.46 -8.87
C VAL A 180 -9.74 16.13 -7.57
N ASP A 181 -9.10 15.87 -6.43
CA ASP A 181 -9.56 16.33 -5.10
C ASP A 181 -9.50 17.84 -4.89
N PHE A 182 -8.64 18.54 -5.64
CA PHE A 182 -8.50 20.01 -5.55
C PHE A 182 -9.16 20.77 -6.69
N ILE A 183 -9.34 20.15 -7.86
CA ILE A 183 -10.07 20.76 -8.98
C ILE A 183 -11.58 20.57 -8.82
N SER A 184 -12.02 19.39 -8.37
CA SER A 184 -13.44 19.02 -8.35
C SER A 184 -14.33 19.84 -7.42
N PRO A 185 -13.92 20.25 -6.20
CA PRO A 185 -14.82 20.95 -5.28
C PRO A 185 -15.44 22.21 -5.89
N THR A 186 -14.61 23.02 -6.56
CA THR A 186 -15.08 24.23 -7.25
C THR A 186 -16.05 23.88 -8.40
N LEU A 187 -15.80 22.80 -9.15
CA LEU A 187 -16.73 22.36 -10.20
C LEU A 187 -18.06 21.84 -9.62
N GLN A 188 -18.02 21.14 -8.49
CA GLN A 188 -19.19 20.64 -7.77
C GLN A 188 -20.04 21.76 -7.18
N ARG A 189 -19.41 22.82 -6.66
CA ARG A 189 -20.07 24.06 -6.20
C ARG A 189 -20.95 24.71 -7.27
N HIS A 190 -20.67 24.42 -8.55
CA HIS A 190 -21.43 24.86 -9.71
C HIS A 190 -22.29 23.73 -10.33
N ARG A 191 -22.79 22.79 -9.51
CA ARG A 191 -23.61 21.61 -9.87
C ARG A 191 -23.01 20.65 -10.91
N THR A 192 -21.70 20.50 -10.94
CA THR A 192 -21.07 19.49 -11.80
C THR A 192 -20.93 18.17 -11.07
N ARG A 193 -21.55 17.09 -11.58
CA ARG A 193 -21.41 15.73 -11.01
C ARG A 193 -20.05 15.12 -11.37
N TYR A 194 -19.50 14.22 -10.54
CA TYR A 194 -18.19 13.60 -10.79
C TYR A 194 -18.10 12.89 -12.14
N SER A 195 -19.19 12.27 -12.61
CA SER A 195 -19.19 11.63 -13.93
C SER A 195 -18.80 12.60 -15.08
N LEU A 196 -19.20 13.87 -14.98
CA LEU A 196 -18.82 14.89 -15.96
C LEU A 196 -17.46 15.49 -15.64
N VAL A 197 -17.15 15.71 -14.36
CA VAL A 197 -15.82 16.17 -13.92
C VAL A 197 -14.73 15.21 -14.41
N LEU A 198 -14.83 13.92 -14.06
CA LEU A 198 -13.88 12.88 -14.48
C LEU A 198 -13.77 12.80 -16.00
N LYS A 199 -14.87 12.96 -16.75
CA LYS A 199 -14.83 13.00 -18.21
C LYS A 199 -14.03 14.19 -18.74
N VAL A 200 -14.22 15.39 -18.18
CA VAL A 200 -13.48 16.60 -18.59
C VAL A 200 -12.01 16.48 -18.22
N LEU A 201 -11.70 15.98 -17.01
CA LEU A 201 -10.35 15.76 -16.53
C LEU A 201 -9.63 14.68 -17.37
N ALA A 202 -10.31 13.60 -17.75
CA ALA A 202 -9.77 12.57 -18.64
C ALA A 202 -9.51 13.07 -20.08
N GLN A 203 -10.21 14.12 -20.54
CA GLN A 203 -9.91 14.80 -21.80
C GLN A 203 -8.71 15.76 -21.71
N LYS A 204 -8.23 16.02 -20.49
CA LYS A 204 -7.10 16.91 -20.15
C LYS A 204 -6.14 16.23 -19.17
N PRO A 205 -5.66 15.01 -19.48
CA PRO A 205 -4.89 14.22 -18.53
C PRO A 205 -3.57 14.90 -18.14
N ILE A 206 -2.94 15.62 -19.08
CA ILE A 206 -1.69 16.33 -18.81
C ILE A 206 -1.92 17.42 -17.77
N LEU A 207 -3.00 18.21 -17.86
CA LEU A 207 -3.32 19.25 -16.88
C LEU A 207 -3.44 18.66 -15.46
N VAL A 208 -4.17 17.55 -15.34
CA VAL A 208 -4.45 16.89 -14.06
C VAL A 208 -3.19 16.27 -13.47
N LEU A 209 -2.47 15.49 -14.27
CA LEU A 209 -1.28 14.77 -13.82
C LEU A 209 -0.13 15.73 -13.50
N SER A 210 0.10 16.77 -14.31
CA SER A 210 1.17 17.74 -14.02
C SER A 210 0.84 18.64 -12.84
N PHE A 211 -0.43 19.02 -12.64
CA PHE A 211 -0.86 19.70 -11.42
C PHE A 211 -0.65 18.81 -10.19
N GLY A 212 -1.13 17.56 -10.24
CA GLY A 212 -0.97 16.62 -9.15
C GLY A 212 0.50 16.33 -8.84
N ALA A 213 1.32 16.13 -9.87
CA ALA A 213 2.76 15.97 -9.72
C ALA A 213 3.40 17.19 -9.04
N LEU A 214 3.06 18.42 -9.45
CA LEU A 214 3.65 19.61 -8.86
C LEU A 214 3.46 19.70 -7.35
N PHE A 215 2.26 19.37 -6.86
CA PHE A 215 1.94 19.48 -5.43
C PHE A 215 2.26 18.22 -4.61
N SER A 216 2.40 17.05 -5.24
CA SER A 216 2.73 15.81 -4.53
C SER A 216 4.21 15.44 -4.60
N LEU A 217 4.95 15.84 -5.65
CA LEU A 217 6.38 15.55 -5.81
C LEU A 217 7.23 15.96 -4.61
N PRO A 218 7.05 17.15 -4.00
CA PRO A 218 7.80 17.51 -2.80
C PRO A 218 7.58 16.51 -1.64
N ALA A 219 6.35 16.08 -1.41
CA ALA A 219 6.02 15.09 -0.38
C ALA A 219 6.58 13.70 -0.71
N ILE A 220 6.60 13.32 -2.00
CA ILE A 220 7.25 12.11 -2.49
C ILE A 220 8.75 12.15 -2.22
N VAL A 221 9.44 13.24 -2.57
CA VAL A 221 10.89 13.38 -2.35
C VAL A 221 11.21 13.26 -0.86
N ILE A 222 10.41 13.90 -0.01
CA ILE A 222 10.54 13.77 1.45
C ILE A 222 10.26 12.33 1.90
N SER A 223 9.28 11.65 1.31
CA SER A 223 9.01 10.22 1.55
C SER A 223 10.22 9.35 1.29
N HIS A 224 10.91 9.52 0.16
CA HIS A 224 12.13 8.77 -0.14
C HIS A 224 13.20 8.98 0.92
N PHE A 225 13.41 10.23 1.34
CA PHE A 225 14.36 10.53 2.40
C PHE A 225 13.95 9.89 3.74
N VAL A 226 12.68 10.02 4.15
CA VAL A 226 12.19 9.49 5.43
C VAL A 226 12.29 7.96 5.50
N PHE A 227 12.03 7.25 4.39
CA PHE A 227 12.19 5.79 4.35
C PHE A 227 13.65 5.30 4.44
N THR A 228 14.65 6.17 4.26
CA THR A 228 16.06 5.83 4.48
C THR A 228 16.48 5.92 5.95
N LEU A 229 15.62 6.45 6.82
CA LEU A 229 15.91 6.59 8.24
C LEU A 229 15.50 5.32 8.99
N GLU A 230 16.46 4.41 9.22
CA GLU A 230 16.21 3.12 9.89
C GLU A 230 15.65 3.25 11.32
N SER A 231 15.87 4.39 11.98
CA SER A 231 15.38 4.65 13.34
C SER A 231 13.86 4.89 13.46
N LEU A 232 13.15 5.07 12.33
CA LEU A 232 11.74 5.46 12.34
C LEU A 232 10.83 4.27 12.07
N ASP A 233 9.86 4.07 12.96
CA ASP A 233 8.75 3.14 12.72
C ASP A 233 7.75 3.68 11.69
N LEU A 234 6.89 2.79 11.16
CA LEU A 234 5.92 3.13 10.13
C LEU A 234 4.93 4.23 10.57
N ILE A 235 4.59 4.30 11.85
CA ILE A 235 3.66 5.30 12.38
C ILE A 235 4.31 6.68 12.33
N LYS A 236 5.57 6.81 12.78
CA LYS A 236 6.36 8.05 12.69
C LYS A 236 6.60 8.47 11.26
N ILE A 237 6.94 7.53 10.37
CA ILE A 237 7.05 7.79 8.93
C ILE A 237 5.72 8.36 8.42
N SER A 238 4.61 7.67 8.68
CA SER A 238 3.27 8.09 8.25
C SER A 238 2.89 9.47 8.79
N ALA A 239 3.24 9.77 10.04
CA ALA A 239 3.01 11.07 10.66
C ALA A 239 3.80 12.19 9.96
N ILE A 240 5.10 12.00 9.72
CA ILE A 240 5.94 12.99 9.02
C ILE A 240 5.40 13.26 7.62
N LEU A 241 5.05 12.20 6.87
CA LEU A 241 4.50 12.32 5.53
C LEU A 241 3.14 13.00 5.53
N PHE A 242 2.29 12.70 6.51
CA PHE A 242 1.00 13.36 6.67
C PHE A 242 1.17 14.87 6.89
N PHE A 243 1.98 15.28 7.86
CA PHE A 243 2.18 16.71 8.16
C PHE A 243 2.82 17.46 7.00
N THR A 244 3.80 16.84 6.36
CA THR A 244 4.43 17.37 5.15
C THR A 244 3.39 17.56 4.05
N ASN A 245 2.56 16.53 3.80
CA ASN A 245 1.55 16.59 2.77
C ASN A 245 0.51 17.68 3.06
N LEU A 246 0.09 17.86 4.31
CA LEU A 246 -0.91 18.87 4.71
C LEU A 246 -0.53 20.30 4.27
N VAL A 247 0.76 20.64 4.29
CA VAL A 247 1.25 21.92 3.77
C VAL A 247 0.94 22.04 2.28
N PHE A 248 1.27 21.02 1.50
CA PHE A 248 1.00 21.00 0.06
C PHE A 248 -0.49 20.93 -0.25
N LEU A 249 -1.28 20.16 0.50
CA LEU A 249 -2.74 20.16 0.41
C LEU A 249 -3.31 21.58 0.57
N THR A 250 -2.82 22.32 1.57
CA THR A 250 -3.25 23.69 1.84
C THR A 250 -2.94 24.64 0.68
N LEU A 251 -1.75 24.53 0.08
CA LEU A 251 -1.35 25.34 -1.08
C LEU A 251 -2.06 24.92 -2.37
N SER A 252 -2.54 23.68 -2.46
CA SER A 252 -3.20 23.14 -3.64
C SER A 252 -4.61 23.70 -3.83
N ILE A 253 -5.26 24.15 -2.75
CA ILE A 253 -6.66 24.61 -2.80
C ILE A 253 -6.81 25.81 -3.74
N PRO A 254 -6.10 26.95 -3.57
CA PRO A 254 -6.21 28.08 -4.50
C PRO A 254 -5.85 27.73 -5.95
N ALA A 255 -4.79 26.95 -6.12
CA ALA A 255 -4.30 26.55 -7.42
C ALA A 255 -5.32 25.65 -8.16
N GLY A 256 -5.95 24.71 -7.44
CA GLY A 256 -7.04 23.87 -7.93
C GLY A 256 -8.29 24.69 -8.28
N THR A 257 -8.67 25.66 -7.44
CA THR A 257 -9.78 26.59 -7.70
C THR A 257 -9.58 27.37 -9.00
N ARG A 258 -8.35 27.84 -9.26
CA ARG A 258 -8.03 28.51 -10.52
C ARG A 258 -8.22 27.58 -11.73
N ILE A 259 -7.67 26.37 -11.67
CA ILE A 259 -7.82 25.41 -12.77
C ILE A 259 -9.31 25.11 -13.01
N ALA A 260 -10.07 24.88 -11.94
CA ALA A 260 -11.49 24.63 -12.03
C ALA A 260 -12.24 25.79 -12.69
N SER A 261 -11.93 27.05 -12.33
CA SER A 261 -12.49 28.23 -12.99
C SER A 261 -12.25 28.25 -14.51
N GLN A 262 -11.05 27.87 -14.95
CA GLN A 262 -10.74 27.75 -16.39
C GLN A 262 -11.46 26.58 -17.07
N LEU A 263 -11.80 25.53 -16.32
CA LEU A 263 -12.50 24.36 -16.84
C LEU A 263 -14.02 24.53 -16.88
N LEU A 264 -14.62 25.42 -16.07
CA LEU A 264 -16.08 25.62 -16.02
C LEU A 264 -16.72 25.90 -17.39
N PRO A 265 -16.17 26.80 -18.25
CA PRO A 265 -16.70 26.99 -19.60
C PRO A 265 -16.64 25.74 -20.48
N ILE A 266 -15.64 24.88 -20.25
CA ILE A 266 -15.49 23.61 -20.97
C ILE A 266 -16.51 22.59 -20.47
N VAL A 267 -16.73 22.53 -19.16
CA VAL A 267 -17.78 21.71 -18.54
C VAL A 267 -19.14 22.05 -19.13
N GLY A 268 -19.50 23.34 -19.22
CA GLY A 268 -20.78 23.80 -19.77
C GLY A 268 -21.02 23.41 -21.24
N ARG A 269 -19.95 23.19 -22.02
CA ARG A 269 -20.03 22.75 -23.43
C ARG A 269 -19.90 21.23 -23.60
N THR A 270 -19.49 20.51 -22.56
CA THR A 270 -19.22 19.08 -22.65
C THR A 270 -20.51 18.28 -22.45
N LEU A 271 -20.83 17.41 -23.41
CA LEU A 271 -21.99 16.53 -23.30
C LEU A 271 -21.89 15.63 -22.07
N VAL A 272 -22.98 15.58 -21.30
CA VAL A 272 -23.12 14.71 -20.12
C VAL A 272 -22.92 13.25 -20.54
N PRO A 273 -22.17 12.43 -19.77
CA PRO A 273 -22.04 11.01 -20.06
C PRO A 273 -23.40 10.31 -20.11
N GLN A 274 -23.62 9.52 -21.17
CA GLN A 274 -24.83 8.71 -21.33
C GLN A 274 -25.02 7.76 -20.13
N LYS A 275 -26.28 7.52 -19.73
CA LYS A 275 -26.62 6.63 -18.60
C LYS A 275 -25.97 5.25 -18.73
N LYS A 276 -25.99 4.67 -19.94
CA LYS A 276 -25.37 3.37 -20.25
C LYS A 276 -23.87 3.34 -19.94
N ASN A 277 -23.14 4.39 -20.31
CA ASN A 277 -21.69 4.48 -20.08
C ASN A 277 -21.38 4.66 -18.60
N LYS A 278 -22.19 5.45 -17.88
CA LYS A 278 -22.04 5.60 -16.42
C LYS A 278 -22.24 4.27 -15.70
N ILE A 279 -23.30 3.53 -16.04
CA ILE A 279 -23.56 2.21 -15.45
C ILE A 279 -22.39 1.28 -15.72
N ARG A 280 -21.95 1.16 -16.99
CA ARG A 280 -20.80 0.31 -17.34
C ARG A 280 -19.53 0.65 -16.55
N PHE A 281 -19.19 1.93 -16.47
CA PHE A 281 -18.00 2.38 -15.74
C PHE A 281 -18.08 2.03 -14.25
N TYR A 282 -19.15 2.43 -13.56
CA TYR A 282 -19.28 2.17 -12.12
C TYR A 282 -19.49 0.69 -11.81
N SER A 283 -20.17 -0.07 -12.67
CA SER A 283 -20.27 -1.53 -12.54
C SER A 283 -18.91 -2.20 -12.70
N ALA A 284 -18.07 -1.77 -13.65
CA ALA A 284 -16.72 -2.29 -13.79
C ALA A 284 -15.88 -1.99 -12.54
N VAL A 285 -15.90 -0.74 -12.05
CA VAL A 285 -15.19 -0.35 -10.82
C VAL A 285 -15.65 -1.20 -9.62
N LEU A 286 -16.96 -1.43 -9.48
CA LEU A 286 -17.51 -2.20 -8.38
C LEU A 286 -17.17 -3.70 -8.48
N ILE A 287 -17.28 -4.30 -9.67
CA ILE A 287 -16.88 -5.70 -9.89
C ILE A 287 -15.40 -5.88 -9.61
N THR A 288 -14.54 -5.00 -10.14
CA THR A 288 -13.10 -5.03 -9.85
C THR A 288 -12.83 -4.86 -8.36
N CYS A 289 -13.55 -3.97 -7.68
CA CYS A 289 -13.46 -3.82 -6.23
C CYS A 289 -13.73 -5.15 -5.51
N PHE A 290 -14.85 -5.80 -5.82
CA PHE A 290 -15.22 -7.07 -5.20
C PHE A 290 -14.23 -8.19 -5.49
N VAL A 291 -13.76 -8.29 -6.74
CA VAL A 291 -12.72 -9.28 -7.11
C VAL A 291 -11.45 -9.02 -6.31
N MET A 292 -11.00 -7.76 -6.22
CA MET A 292 -9.79 -7.42 -5.48
C MET A 292 -9.94 -7.66 -3.98
N LEU A 293 -11.09 -7.31 -3.39
CA LEU A 293 -11.37 -7.61 -1.98
C LEU A 293 -11.39 -9.12 -1.72
N PHE A 294 -11.97 -9.91 -2.62
CA PHE A 294 -11.95 -11.38 -2.54
C PHE A 294 -10.52 -11.92 -2.61
N LEU A 295 -9.71 -11.44 -3.56
CA LEU A 295 -8.33 -11.86 -3.73
C LEU A 295 -7.46 -11.51 -2.52
N HIS A 296 -7.53 -10.28 -2.02
CA HIS A 296 -6.83 -9.88 -0.80
C HIS A 296 -7.33 -10.66 0.42
N GLY A 297 -8.64 -10.88 0.54
CA GLY A 297 -9.21 -11.70 1.61
C GLY A 297 -8.72 -13.14 1.58
N ARG A 298 -8.58 -13.72 0.39
CA ARG A 298 -7.99 -15.05 0.21
C ARG A 298 -6.51 -15.09 0.57
N LEU A 299 -5.75 -14.06 0.20
CA LEU A 299 -4.34 -13.95 0.58
C LEU A 299 -4.18 -13.86 2.11
N ILE A 300 -4.98 -13.02 2.78
CA ILE A 300 -4.97 -12.90 4.25
C ILE A 300 -5.38 -14.23 4.90
N SER A 301 -6.40 -14.89 4.36
CA SER A 301 -6.82 -16.21 4.84
C SER A 301 -5.72 -17.26 4.66
N SER A 302 -5.03 -17.28 3.52
CA SER A 302 -3.90 -18.17 3.27
C SER A 302 -2.77 -17.91 4.26
N LEU A 303 -2.44 -16.64 4.51
CA LEU A 303 -1.48 -16.26 5.55
C LEU A 303 -1.92 -16.76 6.93
N HIS A 304 -3.19 -16.63 7.28
CA HIS A 304 -3.72 -17.15 8.54
C HIS A 304 -3.56 -18.68 8.66
N TYR A 305 -3.97 -19.46 7.65
CA TYR A 305 -3.84 -20.92 7.70
C TYR A 305 -2.38 -21.36 7.71
N LYS A 306 -1.55 -20.81 6.82
CA LYS A 306 -0.15 -21.22 6.67
C LYS A 306 0.70 -20.77 7.85
N SER A 307 0.42 -19.63 8.47
CA SER A 307 1.12 -19.18 9.69
C SER A 307 0.88 -20.06 10.91
N GLN A 308 -0.13 -20.95 10.91
CA GLN A 308 -0.32 -21.91 12.00
C GLN A 308 0.86 -22.90 12.12
N ILE A 309 1.66 -23.06 11.06
CA ILE A 309 2.91 -23.83 11.12
C ILE A 309 3.85 -23.33 12.22
N LEU A 310 3.85 -22.02 12.51
CA LEU A 310 4.71 -21.43 13.54
C LEU A 310 4.24 -21.77 14.96
N LYS A 311 3.03 -22.34 15.10
CA LYS A 311 2.46 -22.80 16.36
C LYS A 311 2.51 -24.32 16.51
N ALA A 312 3.05 -25.04 15.52
CA ALA A 312 3.20 -26.48 15.57
C ALA A 312 4.30 -26.92 16.55
N GLU A 313 4.17 -28.12 17.09
CA GLU A 313 5.20 -28.77 17.91
C GLU A 313 6.07 -29.64 17.01
N TYR A 314 7.39 -29.46 17.12
CA TYR A 314 8.38 -30.13 16.26
C TYR A 314 9.22 -31.11 17.07
N SER A 315 9.30 -32.35 16.60
CA SER A 315 10.16 -33.39 17.19
C SER A 315 10.99 -34.06 16.10
N VAL A 316 12.30 -33.90 16.18
CA VAL A 316 13.25 -34.56 15.26
C VAL A 316 13.47 -36.00 15.71
N ASP A 317 13.26 -36.97 14.82
CA ASP A 317 13.63 -38.35 15.07
C ASP A 317 15.10 -38.57 14.68
N TRP A 318 16.00 -38.36 15.64
CA TRP A 318 17.44 -38.56 15.44
C TRP A 318 17.82 -39.99 15.05
N SER A 319 16.95 -40.98 15.29
CA SER A 319 17.21 -42.37 14.91
C SER A 319 17.01 -42.62 13.40
N SER A 320 16.26 -41.75 12.72
CA SER A 320 16.02 -41.78 11.28
C SER A 320 17.11 -41.08 10.45
N PHE A 321 18.14 -40.53 11.11
CA PHE A 321 19.20 -39.78 10.45
C PHE A 321 20.00 -40.68 9.49
N ASP A 322 19.93 -40.37 8.19
CA ASP A 322 20.67 -41.03 7.13
C ASP A 322 21.64 -40.04 6.49
N TYR A 323 22.87 -40.47 6.23
CA TYR A 323 23.95 -39.65 5.70
C TYR A 323 24.72 -40.39 4.61
N GLN A 324 24.77 -39.80 3.42
CA GLN A 324 25.48 -40.34 2.27
C GLN A 324 26.65 -39.44 1.91
N LEU A 325 27.87 -39.95 2.13
CA LEU A 325 29.11 -39.31 1.70
C LEU A 325 29.22 -39.32 0.17
N PRO A 326 29.67 -38.22 -0.46
CA PRO A 326 29.95 -38.22 -1.88
C PRO A 326 31.07 -39.22 -2.19
N SER A 327 30.93 -39.92 -3.32
CA SER A 327 31.99 -40.81 -3.79
C SER A 327 33.26 -40.01 -4.10
N PHE A 328 34.45 -40.62 -3.92
CA PHE A 328 35.73 -39.96 -4.22
C PHE A 328 35.76 -39.35 -5.63
N LYS A 329 35.09 -39.97 -6.60
CA LYS A 329 35.00 -39.46 -7.98
C LYS A 329 34.21 -38.14 -8.07
N ALA A 330 33.10 -38.03 -7.34
CA ALA A 330 32.28 -36.80 -7.29
C ALA A 330 33.04 -35.63 -6.64
N ILE A 331 33.86 -35.92 -5.63
CA ILE A 331 34.73 -34.91 -4.98
C ILE A 331 35.76 -34.34 -5.98
N PHE A 332 36.33 -35.18 -6.86
CA PHE A 332 37.29 -34.74 -7.89
C PHE A 332 36.64 -34.04 -9.09
N GLU A 333 35.36 -34.29 -9.36
CA GLU A 333 34.58 -33.66 -10.43
C GLU A 333 33.93 -32.33 -10.00
N GLY A 334 34.07 -31.94 -8.73
CA GLY A 334 33.55 -30.67 -8.18
C GLY A 334 32.16 -30.77 -7.53
N ASP A 335 31.54 -31.95 -7.54
CA ASP A 335 30.27 -32.24 -6.88
C ASP A 335 30.52 -32.71 -5.44
N SER A 336 30.87 -31.78 -4.55
CA SER A 336 31.03 -32.04 -3.11
C SER A 336 29.68 -32.07 -2.38
N VAL A 337 28.73 -32.89 -2.86
CA VAL A 337 27.35 -32.91 -2.39
C VAL A 337 27.17 -34.07 -1.40
N ALA A 338 27.26 -33.80 -0.09
CA ALA A 338 26.86 -34.76 0.94
C ALA A 338 25.35 -34.71 1.18
N LYS A 339 24.64 -35.82 1.01
CA LYS A 339 23.19 -35.86 1.23
C LYS A 339 22.90 -36.31 2.65
N PHE A 340 22.05 -35.58 3.35
CA PHE A 340 21.52 -36.03 4.64
C PHE A 340 20.00 -35.99 4.65
N SER A 341 19.39 -36.92 5.38
CA SER A 341 17.95 -36.91 5.60
C SER A 341 17.60 -37.23 7.03
N VAL A 342 16.56 -36.60 7.57
CA VAL A 342 16.04 -36.83 8.91
C VAL A 342 14.52 -36.70 8.90
N ASP A 343 13.83 -37.56 9.63
CA ASP A 343 12.39 -37.47 9.80
C ASP A 343 12.05 -36.46 10.90
N LEU A 344 11.15 -35.54 10.57
CA LEU A 344 10.59 -34.54 11.46
C LEU A 344 9.12 -34.87 11.71
N THR A 345 8.78 -35.14 12.97
CA THR A 345 7.38 -35.26 13.39
C THR A 345 6.85 -33.86 13.72
N ILE A 346 5.85 -33.43 12.97
CA ILE A 346 5.15 -32.16 13.18
C ILE A 346 3.78 -32.49 13.77
N LYS A 347 3.51 -31.99 14.97
CA LYS A 347 2.21 -32.10 15.63
C LYS A 347 1.49 -30.74 15.58
N ASN A 348 0.25 -30.74 15.13
CA ASN A 348 -0.58 -29.55 15.02
C ASN A 348 -1.50 -29.43 16.24
N PRO A 349 -1.18 -28.57 17.23
CA PRO A 349 -2.04 -28.35 18.39
C PRO A 349 -3.19 -27.36 18.11
N THR A 350 -3.24 -26.77 16.92
CA THR A 350 -4.20 -25.71 16.58
C THR A 350 -5.53 -26.27 16.09
N ASP A 351 -6.58 -25.46 16.18
CA ASP A 351 -7.94 -25.79 15.71
C ASP A 351 -8.10 -25.74 14.17
N TYR A 352 -7.01 -25.50 13.44
CA TYR A 352 -7.03 -25.33 11.99
C TYR A 352 -6.08 -26.32 11.32
N ASP A 353 -6.49 -26.84 10.17
CA ASP A 353 -5.63 -27.70 9.37
C ASP A 353 -4.44 -26.90 8.79
N ILE A 354 -3.25 -27.48 8.89
CA ILE A 354 -2.03 -26.92 8.29
C ILE A 354 -1.87 -27.53 6.92
N VAL A 355 -1.99 -26.71 5.87
CA VAL A 355 -1.77 -27.13 4.48
C VAL A 355 -0.61 -26.32 3.91
N ILE A 356 0.51 -26.99 3.69
CA ILE A 356 1.71 -26.42 3.08
C ILE A 356 1.93 -27.10 1.74
N GLU A 357 2.02 -26.30 0.70
CA GLU A 357 2.34 -26.76 -0.65
C GLU A 357 3.84 -27.08 -0.75
N GLN A 358 4.35 -27.33 -1.95
CA GLN A 358 5.79 -27.41 -2.15
C GLN A 358 6.45 -26.12 -1.62
N SER A 359 7.39 -26.30 -0.72
CA SER A 359 8.04 -25.21 0.02
C SER A 359 9.54 -25.46 0.08
N GLN A 360 10.28 -24.42 0.45
CA GLN A 360 11.73 -24.48 0.53
C GLN A 360 12.19 -23.98 1.89
N ILE A 361 13.14 -24.68 2.51
CA ILE A 361 13.86 -24.16 3.67
C ILE A 361 15.22 -23.66 3.19
N PHE A 362 15.52 -22.40 3.46
CA PHE A 362 16.83 -21.80 3.25
C PHE A 362 17.58 -21.79 4.58
N ILE A 363 18.81 -22.30 4.56
CA ILE A 363 19.70 -22.31 5.71
C ILE A 363 20.86 -21.41 5.38
N GLU A 364 20.98 -20.31 6.11
CA GLU A 364 22.03 -19.31 5.96
C GLU A 364 22.91 -19.26 7.20
N LYS A 365 24.18 -18.89 6.99
CA LYS A 365 25.11 -18.56 8.06
C LYS A 365 25.92 -17.33 7.65
N ASP A 366 25.96 -16.32 8.52
CA ASP A 366 26.66 -15.06 8.23
C ASP A 366 26.25 -14.46 6.85
N ASP A 367 24.94 -14.51 6.53
CA ASP A 367 24.33 -14.10 5.26
C ASP A 367 24.78 -14.88 4.00
N VAL A 368 25.43 -16.03 4.19
CA VAL A 368 25.77 -16.97 3.11
C VAL A 368 24.77 -18.12 3.10
N LEU A 369 24.15 -18.36 1.96
CA LEU A 369 23.31 -19.54 1.74
C LEU A 369 24.14 -20.83 1.81
N ILE A 370 23.88 -21.61 2.86
CA ILE A 370 24.53 -22.89 3.14
C ILE A 370 23.73 -24.05 2.57
N SER A 371 22.40 -24.00 2.54
CA SER A 371 21.60 -25.10 2.00
C SER A 371 20.20 -24.65 1.60
N THR A 372 19.64 -25.30 0.59
CA THR A 372 18.22 -25.22 0.23
C THR A 372 17.64 -26.62 0.35
N VAL A 373 16.54 -26.75 1.09
CA VAL A 373 15.85 -28.02 1.34
C VAL A 373 14.47 -27.94 0.72
N ASP A 374 14.23 -28.80 -0.28
CA ASP A 374 12.90 -28.90 -0.86
C ASP A 374 11.99 -29.74 0.04
N LEU A 375 10.87 -29.15 0.44
CA LEU A 375 9.82 -29.81 1.19
C LEU A 375 8.70 -30.21 0.24
N SER A 376 8.44 -31.52 0.16
CA SER A 376 7.21 -32.02 -0.47
C SER A 376 6.01 -31.51 0.33
N GLY A 377 5.02 -30.94 -0.36
CA GLY A 377 3.81 -30.43 0.28
C GLY A 377 3.12 -31.46 1.18
N PHE A 378 2.57 -30.97 2.28
CA PHE A 378 1.94 -31.79 3.30
C PHE A 378 0.74 -31.09 3.93
N GLU A 379 -0.15 -31.92 4.48
CA GLU A 379 -1.34 -31.54 5.21
C GLU A 379 -1.32 -32.22 6.58
N ILE A 380 -1.61 -31.46 7.63
CA ILE A 380 -1.71 -31.92 9.02
C ILE A 380 -3.06 -31.46 9.58
N PRO A 381 -4.01 -32.37 9.80
CA PRO A 381 -5.30 -31.99 10.35
C PRO A 381 -5.16 -31.42 11.77
N SER A 382 -6.12 -30.61 12.18
CA SER A 382 -6.25 -30.09 13.55
C SER A 382 -6.11 -31.20 14.60
N GLY A 383 -5.21 -31.03 15.57
CA GLY A 383 -4.90 -32.02 16.60
C GLY A 383 -4.09 -33.24 16.12
N GLY A 384 -3.76 -33.32 14.83
CA GLY A 384 -3.04 -34.43 14.21
C GLY A 384 -1.52 -34.30 14.25
N SER A 385 -0.84 -35.34 13.78
CA SER A 385 0.62 -35.36 13.61
C SER A 385 1.00 -35.99 12.29
N ARG A 386 2.11 -35.52 11.70
CA ARG A 386 2.65 -36.06 10.45
C ARG A 386 4.17 -36.13 10.51
N ASN A 387 4.72 -37.24 10.01
CA ASN A 387 6.15 -37.37 9.80
C ASN A 387 6.48 -36.84 8.40
N VAL A 388 7.38 -35.88 8.35
CA VAL A 388 7.90 -35.28 7.11
C VAL A 388 9.39 -35.60 7.04
N LYS A 389 9.79 -36.28 5.98
CA LYS A 389 11.21 -36.56 5.73
C LYS A 389 11.88 -35.33 5.14
N LEU A 390 12.76 -34.70 5.90
CA LEU A 390 13.60 -33.61 5.42
C LEU A 390 14.78 -34.22 4.65
N SER A 391 14.90 -33.91 3.36
CA SER A 391 16.01 -34.38 2.52
C SER A 391 16.84 -33.19 2.08
N PHE A 392 18.08 -33.12 2.55
CA PHE A 392 19.00 -32.02 2.30
C PHE A 392 19.89 -32.44 1.14
N ASP A 393 19.43 -32.17 -0.08
CA ASP A 393 20.22 -32.33 -1.30
C ASP A 393 21.18 -31.14 -1.41
N SER A 394 22.41 -31.33 -0.93
CA SER A 394 23.36 -30.23 -0.70
C SER A 394 23.88 -29.55 -1.96
N VAL A 395 23.21 -28.49 -2.40
CA VAL A 395 23.96 -27.31 -2.88
C VAL A 395 24.56 -26.62 -1.67
N SER A 396 25.42 -27.32 -0.91
CA SER A 396 25.97 -26.82 0.34
C SER A 396 27.46 -26.58 0.22
N ASN A 397 27.82 -25.31 0.06
CA ASN A 397 29.19 -24.87 -0.03
C ASN A 397 29.79 -24.64 1.37
N PHE A 398 30.01 -25.72 2.11
CA PHE A 398 30.62 -25.66 3.45
C PHE A 398 32.09 -25.18 3.43
N SER A 399 32.71 -25.03 2.25
CA SER A 399 34.06 -24.46 2.13
C SER A 399 34.16 -23.00 2.60
N GLN A 400 33.01 -22.33 2.79
CA GLN A 400 32.92 -20.96 3.30
C GLN A 400 32.91 -20.88 4.84
N LEU A 401 32.77 -22.01 5.55
CA LEU A 401 32.90 -22.09 7.01
C LEU A 401 34.38 -22.03 7.44
N LYS A 402 34.97 -20.85 7.34
CA LYS A 402 36.41 -20.64 7.59
C LYS A 402 36.80 -20.61 9.07
N GLU A 403 35.85 -20.40 9.99
CA GLU A 403 36.13 -20.21 11.42
C GLU A 403 35.39 -21.25 12.27
N MET A 404 36.11 -22.27 12.73
CA MET A 404 35.55 -23.30 13.61
C MET A 404 35.07 -22.76 14.97
N ASN A 405 35.63 -21.64 15.43
CA ASN A 405 35.29 -21.06 16.73
C ASN A 405 33.87 -20.46 16.79
N ASN A 406 33.28 -20.10 15.65
CA ASN A 406 31.95 -19.49 15.56
C ASN A 406 30.95 -20.42 14.86
N LEU A 407 31.22 -21.73 14.82
CA LEU A 407 30.42 -22.69 14.05
C LEU A 407 28.96 -22.76 14.49
N LEU A 408 28.64 -22.49 15.75
CA LEU A 408 27.28 -22.58 16.31
C LEU A 408 26.53 -21.23 16.32
N GLU A 409 27.20 -20.14 15.96
CA GLU A 409 26.62 -18.78 16.00
C GLU A 409 26.13 -18.35 14.60
N ASN A 410 25.16 -17.44 14.57
CA ASN A 410 24.59 -16.78 13.39
C ASN A 410 23.97 -17.69 12.32
N TRP A 411 23.26 -18.75 12.75
CA TRP A 411 22.47 -19.56 11.84
C TRP A 411 21.08 -18.98 11.65
N ARG A 412 20.67 -18.79 10.40
CA ARG A 412 19.32 -18.37 10.05
C ARG A 412 18.63 -19.49 9.26
N VAL A 413 17.45 -19.90 9.70
CA VAL A 413 16.65 -20.90 8.99
C VAL A 413 15.32 -20.27 8.59
N ASP A 414 15.13 -20.12 7.28
CA ASP A 414 13.99 -19.43 6.71
C ASP A 414 13.13 -20.43 5.91
N LEU A 415 11.87 -20.59 6.29
CA LEU A 415 10.89 -21.35 5.52
C LEU A 415 10.18 -20.42 4.55
N GLN A 416 10.28 -20.74 3.26
CA GLN A 416 9.56 -20.07 2.20
C GLN A 416 8.41 -20.94 1.69
N PHE A 417 7.22 -20.35 1.63
CA PHE A 417 6.05 -20.96 1.00
C PHE A 417 5.24 -19.91 0.24
N GLU A 418 4.42 -20.34 -0.70
CA GLU A 418 3.56 -19.43 -1.45
C GLU A 418 2.29 -19.11 -0.66
N LEU A 419 1.91 -17.83 -0.53
CA LEU A 419 0.60 -17.45 0.02
C LEU A 419 -0.50 -17.56 -1.03
N TRP A 420 -0.11 -17.36 -2.28
CA TRP A 420 -0.95 -17.45 -3.46
C TRP A 420 -0.04 -17.85 -4.62
N PRO A 421 -0.53 -18.51 -5.67
CA PRO A 421 0.30 -18.89 -6.81
C PRO A 421 1.22 -17.76 -7.29
N GLY A 422 2.53 -17.93 -7.11
CA GLY A 422 3.59 -16.99 -7.48
C GLY A 422 3.82 -15.80 -6.52
N ILE A 423 3.22 -15.78 -5.33
CA ILE A 423 3.45 -14.79 -4.26
C ILE A 423 4.14 -15.50 -3.10
N PRO A 424 5.48 -15.36 -2.96
CA PRO A 424 6.24 -16.00 -1.91
C PRO A 424 6.06 -15.29 -0.57
N PHE A 425 6.22 -16.04 0.51
CA PHE A 425 6.31 -15.55 1.86
C PHE A 425 7.35 -16.34 2.62
N THR A 426 8.20 -15.62 3.34
CA THR A 426 9.32 -16.20 4.07
C THR A 426 9.10 -15.98 5.55
N VAL A 427 9.28 -17.04 6.34
CA VAL A 427 9.23 -16.96 7.79
C VAL A 427 10.51 -17.52 8.39
N ASN A 428 11.11 -16.74 9.28
CA ASN A 428 12.24 -17.19 10.07
C ASN A 428 11.77 -18.19 11.15
N ILE A 429 12.36 -19.38 11.16
CA ILE A 429 12.08 -20.45 12.13
C ILE A 429 13.13 -20.45 13.25
N VAL A 430 14.37 -20.08 12.95
CA VAL A 430 15.49 -20.05 13.91
C VAL A 430 16.32 -18.78 13.70
N GLN A 431 16.61 -18.09 14.80
CA GLN A 431 17.53 -16.95 14.93
C GLN A 431 18.62 -17.26 15.95
#